data_AF-A0A4Y9R825-F1
#
_entry.id   AF-A0A4Y9R825-F1
#
_cell.length_a   1.000
_cell.length_b   1.000
_cell.length_c   1.000
_cell.angle_alpha   90.00
_cell.angle_beta   90.00
_cell.angle_gamma   90.00
#
_symmetry.space_group_name_H-M   'P 1'
#
loop_
_entity.id
_entity.type
_entity.pdbx_description
1 polymer ?
#
loop_
_entity_poly.entity_id
_entity_poly.type
_entity_poly.pdbx_seq_one_letter_code
_entity_poly.pdbx_strand_id
1 'polypeptide(L)'
;MGALYYDGEEFDFDDRTLAHLQLVVSTKLRRREDFFLTWSVPMERGSGRHSIWIDNGVPIRFYFSGSRTPSINREWIESLMLSASRASGLILGDEPTESRPAPAAG
;
A
#
# COMPACT_ATOMS: atom_id res chain seq x y z
N MET A 1 8.84 -10.99 -1.92
CA MET A 1 8.83 -9.93 -2.95
C MET A 1 7.55 -10.16 -3.72
N GLY A 2 6.69 -9.16 -3.84
CA GLY A 2 5.41 -9.28 -4.53
C GLY A 2 5.30 -8.25 -5.63
N ALA A 3 4.22 -8.35 -6.41
CA ALA A 3 3.93 -7.44 -7.50
C ALA A 3 2.48 -6.98 -7.47
N LEU A 4 2.28 -5.68 -7.71
CA LEU A 4 1.00 -5.11 -8.08
C LEU A 4 0.94 -5.04 -9.61
N TYR A 5 -0.03 -5.71 -10.20
CA TYR A 5 -0.34 -5.54 -11.62
C TYR A 5 -1.55 -4.63 -11.78
N TYR A 6 -1.38 -3.59 -12.59
CA TYR A 6 -2.42 -2.59 -12.85
C TYR A 6 -2.26 -2.04 -14.27
N ASP A 7 -3.36 -2.03 -15.03
CA ASP A 7 -3.38 -1.54 -16.42
C ASP A 7 -2.30 -2.13 -17.35
N GLY A 8 -1.96 -3.41 -17.15
CA GLY A 8 -0.93 -4.09 -17.93
C GLY A 8 0.52 -3.80 -17.50
N GLU A 9 0.73 -2.92 -16.53
CA GLU A 9 2.03 -2.67 -15.91
C GLU A 9 2.23 -3.51 -14.64
N GLU A 10 3.50 -3.73 -14.29
CA GLU A 10 3.95 -4.47 -13.12
C GLU A 10 4.77 -3.55 -12.20
N PHE A 11 4.41 -3.51 -10.92
CA PHE A 11 5.09 -2.71 -9.90
C PHE A 11 5.54 -3.60 -8.74
N ASP A 12 6.86 -3.68 -8.53
CA ASP A 12 7.47 -4.45 -7.46
C ASP A 12 7.27 -3.80 -6.09
N PHE A 13 6.87 -4.60 -5.10
CA PHE A 13 6.85 -4.22 -3.69
C PHE A 13 7.38 -5.39 -2.83
N ASP A 14 7.77 -5.14 -1.59
CA ASP A 14 7.90 -6.24 -0.65
C ASP A 14 6.49 -6.77 -0.26
N ASP A 15 6.42 -8.04 0.16
CA ASP A 15 5.12 -8.69 0.42
C ASP A 15 4.35 -8.00 1.56
N ARG A 16 5.06 -7.41 2.54
CA ARG A 16 4.43 -6.73 3.66
C ARG A 16 3.76 -5.45 3.18
N THR A 17 4.46 -4.59 2.45
CA THR A 17 3.89 -3.41 1.80
C THR A 17 2.70 -3.77 0.92
N LEU A 18 2.84 -4.81 0.09
CA LEU A 18 1.78 -5.24 -0.82
C LEU A 18 0.51 -5.69 -0.09
N ALA A 19 0.65 -6.36 1.06
CA ALA A 19 -0.49 -6.77 1.89
C ALA A 19 -1.26 -5.56 2.47
N HIS A 20 -0.53 -4.52 2.90
CA HIS A 20 -1.15 -3.29 3.39
C HIS A 20 -1.86 -2.53 2.26
N LEU A 21 -1.22 -2.42 1.09
CA LEU A 21 -1.84 -1.84 -0.10
C LEU A 21 -3.11 -2.61 -0.49
N GLN A 22 -3.09 -3.95 -0.51
CA GLN A 22 -4.26 -4.75 -0.84
C GLN A 22 -5.47 -4.43 0.07
N LEU A 23 -5.25 -4.29 1.38
CA LEU A 23 -6.30 -3.96 2.34
C LEU A 23 -6.89 -2.56 2.12
N VAL A 24 -6.03 -1.55 1.91
CA VAL A 24 -6.45 -0.16 1.70
C VAL A 24 -7.15 0.00 0.35
N VAL A 25 -6.52 -0.48 -0.73
CA VAL A 25 -7.04 -0.42 -2.10
C VAL A 25 -8.39 -1.13 -2.18
N SER A 26 -8.51 -2.36 -1.66
CA SER A 26 -9.78 -3.09 -1.69
C SER A 26 -10.89 -2.38 -0.90
N THR A 27 -10.56 -1.70 0.19
CA THR A 27 -11.53 -0.93 0.97
C THR A 27 -12.02 0.30 0.22
N LYS A 28 -11.11 1.04 -0.42
CA LYS A 28 -11.41 2.22 -1.25
C LYS A 28 -12.27 1.86 -2.46
N LEU A 29 -11.88 0.82 -3.21
CA LEU A 29 -12.62 0.39 -4.40
C LEU A 29 -14.02 -0.12 -4.06
N ARG A 30 -14.19 -0.89 -2.96
CA ARG A 30 -15.53 -1.30 -2.47
C ARG A 30 -16.46 -0.11 -2.17
N ARG A 31 -15.90 1.06 -1.82
CA ARG A 31 -16.65 2.30 -1.58
C ARG A 31 -16.84 3.16 -2.83
N ARG A 32 -16.35 2.71 -3.98
CA ARG A 32 -16.27 3.51 -5.22
C ARG A 32 -15.50 4.82 -5.01
N GLU A 33 -14.46 4.76 -4.19
CA GLU A 33 -13.53 5.85 -3.97
C GLU A 33 -12.29 5.60 -4.82
N ASP A 34 -12.24 6.21 -6.00
CA ASP A 34 -11.05 6.18 -6.87
C ASP A 34 -10.02 7.19 -6.36
N PHE A 35 -8.72 6.90 -6.51
CA PHE A 35 -7.66 7.69 -5.88
C PHE A 35 -6.30 7.53 -6.57
N PHE A 36 -5.40 8.50 -6.36
CA PHE A 36 -3.99 8.35 -6.74
C PHE A 36 -3.23 7.48 -5.72
N LEU A 37 -2.49 6.49 -6.18
CA LEU A 37 -1.46 5.77 -5.42
C LEU A 37 -0.08 6.27 -5.85
N THR A 38 0.70 6.77 -4.89
CA THR A 38 1.99 7.41 -5.14
C THR A 38 3.08 6.82 -4.26
N TRP A 39 4.25 6.50 -4.82
CA TRP A 39 5.42 6.00 -4.07
C TRP A 39 6.74 6.49 -4.67
N SER A 40 7.77 6.56 -3.83
CA SER A 40 9.12 6.97 -4.24
C SER A 40 9.85 5.85 -4.97
N VAL A 41 10.65 6.21 -5.97
CA VAL A 41 11.50 5.28 -6.71
C VAL A 41 12.93 5.38 -6.15
N PRO A 42 13.53 4.25 -5.71
CA PRO A 42 14.92 4.24 -5.26
C PRO A 42 15.88 4.79 -6.32
N MET A 43 16.99 5.38 -5.88
CA MET A 43 18.00 5.93 -6.80
C MET A 43 18.54 4.88 -7.77
N GLU A 44 18.65 3.61 -7.35
CA GLU A 44 19.14 2.54 -8.24
C GLU A 44 18.19 2.26 -9.42
N ARG A 45 16.92 2.68 -9.32
CA ARG A 45 15.89 2.52 -10.36
C ARG A 45 15.57 3.82 -11.12
N GLY A 46 16.43 4.84 -10.99
CA GLY A 46 16.32 6.09 -11.76
C GLY A 46 15.91 7.33 -10.96
N SER A 47 15.58 7.18 -9.66
CA SER A 47 15.10 8.24 -8.77
C SER A 47 13.78 8.90 -9.23
N GLY A 48 13.00 9.42 -8.29
CA GLY A 48 11.75 10.11 -8.57
C GLY A 48 10.56 9.48 -7.86
N ARG A 49 9.39 9.52 -8.51
CA ARG A 49 8.11 9.12 -7.92
C ARG A 49 7.18 8.55 -8.98
N HIS A 50 6.62 7.37 -8.72
CA HIS A 50 5.48 6.88 -9.49
C HIS A 50 4.19 7.39 -8.86
N SER A 51 3.22 7.72 -9.71
CA SER A 51 1.86 8.06 -9.30
C SER A 51 0.89 7.48 -10.32
N ILE A 52 -0.01 6.62 -9.89
CA ILE A 52 -1.01 5.96 -10.74
C ILE A 52 -2.41 6.25 -10.22
N TRP A 53 -3.37 6.44 -11.14
CA TRP A 53 -4.78 6.56 -10.80
C TRP A 53 -5.40 5.16 -10.69
N ILE A 54 -5.93 4.83 -9.51
CA ILE A 54 -6.62 3.56 -9.24
C ILE A 54 -8.13 3.76 -9.36
N ASP A 55 -8.76 3.02 -10.26
CA ASP A 55 -10.18 3.12 -10.61
C ASP A 55 -10.87 1.73 -10.57
N ASN A 56 -12.16 1.69 -10.22
CA ASN A 56 -12.93 0.44 -10.13
C ASN A 56 -13.08 -0.33 -11.46
N GLY A 57 -12.97 0.33 -12.60
CA GLY A 57 -13.11 -0.25 -13.93
C GLY A 57 -11.85 -0.94 -14.46
N VAL A 58 -10.70 -0.77 -13.78
CA VAL A 58 -9.41 -1.28 -14.26
C VAL A 58 -9.05 -2.59 -13.54
N PRO A 59 -8.69 -3.67 -14.28
CA PRO A 59 -8.23 -4.90 -13.66
C PRO A 59 -7.01 -4.69 -12.77
N ILE A 60 -7.08 -5.17 -11.54
CA ILE A 60 -6.02 -5.11 -10.55
C ILE A 60 -5.70 -6.50 -10.00
N ARG A 61 -4.43 -6.82 -9.84
CA ARG A 61 -3.98 -8.10 -9.26
C ARG A 61 -2.85 -7.88 -8.27
N PHE A 62 -2.98 -8.47 -7.09
CA PHE A 62 -1.92 -8.55 -6.10
C PHE A 62 -1.31 -9.96 -6.16
N TYR A 63 -0.02 -10.04 -6.47
CA TYR A 63 0.73 -11.30 -6.53
C TYR A 63 1.76 -11.33 -5.41
N PHE A 64 1.71 -12.38 -4.59
CA PHE A 64 2.65 -12.61 -3.49
C PHE A 64 3.54 -13.81 -3.84
N SER A 65 4.86 -13.63 -3.87
CA SER A 65 5.77 -14.76 -4.16
C SER A 65 5.99 -15.68 -2.96
N GLY A 66 5.70 -15.20 -1.75
CA GLY A 66 5.90 -15.92 -0.50
C GLY A 66 4.71 -16.80 -0.11
N SER A 67 4.97 -17.92 0.57
CA SER A 67 3.94 -18.82 1.10
C SER A 67 3.38 -18.39 2.47
N ARG A 68 4.04 -17.46 3.16
CA ARG A 68 3.63 -16.96 4.48
C ARG A 68 2.83 -15.67 4.32
N THR A 69 1.68 -15.61 4.99
CA THR A 69 0.89 -14.37 5.11
C THR A 69 1.68 -13.32 5.89
N PRO A 70 1.95 -12.13 5.32
CA PRO A 70 2.60 -11.03 6.04
C PRO A 70 1.78 -10.59 7.25
N SER A 71 2.42 -10.25 8.36
CA SER A 71 1.71 -9.63 9.49
C SER A 71 1.30 -8.20 9.13
N ILE A 72 0.15 -7.78 9.66
CA ILE A 72 -0.46 -6.48 9.36
C ILE A 72 -0.25 -5.54 10.53
N ASN A 73 0.29 -4.36 10.23
CA ASN A 73 0.40 -3.22 11.12
C ASN A 73 -0.85 -2.34 10.96
N ARG A 74 -1.65 -2.27 12.02
CA ARG A 74 -2.92 -1.55 12.02
C ARG A 74 -2.73 -0.03 11.95
N GLU A 75 -1.72 0.49 12.65
CA GLU A 75 -1.39 1.92 12.64
C GLU A 75 -1.02 2.37 11.22
N TRP A 76 -0.33 1.51 10.48
CA TRP A 76 -0.01 1.79 9.08
C TRP A 76 -1.23 1.80 8.19
N ILE A 77 -2.14 0.83 8.32
CA ILE A 77 -3.42 0.81 7.57
C ILE A 77 -4.20 2.11 7.82
N GLU A 78 -4.30 2.54 9.08
CA GLU A 78 -5.01 3.78 9.42
C GLU A 78 -4.36 5.01 8.79
N SER A 79 -3.03 5.10 8.85
CA SER A 79 -2.27 6.18 8.21
C SER A 79 -2.46 6.21 6.69
N LEU A 80 -2.39 5.05 6.04
CA LEU A 80 -2.58 4.90 4.59
C LEU A 80 -4.02 5.24 4.18
N MET A 81 -5.03 4.78 4.92
CA MET A 81 -6.45 5.12 4.70
C MET A 81 -6.70 6.62 4.86
N LEU A 82 -6.07 7.25 5.85
CA LEU A 82 -6.16 8.69 6.06
C LEU A 82 -5.53 9.46 4.90
N SER A 83 -4.34 9.03 4.43
CA SER A 83 -3.71 9.63 3.24
C SER A 83 -4.60 9.49 2.01
N ALA A 84 -5.11 8.29 1.75
CA ALA A 84 -5.96 7.97 0.60
C ALA A 84 -7.30 8.73 0.57
N SER A 85 -7.66 9.43 1.65
CA SER A 85 -8.86 10.27 1.72
C SER A 85 -8.59 11.74 1.41
N ARG A 86 -7.32 12.11 1.16
CA ARG A 86 -6.90 13.48 0.80
C ARG A 86 -6.89 13.68 -0.71
N ALA A 87 -6.98 14.93 -1.15
CA ALA A 87 -6.90 15.29 -2.58
C ALA A 87 -5.58 14.84 -3.25
N SER A 88 -4.50 14.69 -2.48
CA SER A 88 -3.21 14.17 -2.97
C SER A 88 -3.20 12.66 -3.23
N GLY A 89 -4.23 11.92 -2.80
CA GLY A 89 -4.27 10.47 -2.83
C GLY A 89 -3.42 9.79 -1.74
N LEU A 90 -3.29 8.48 -1.88
CA LEU A 90 -2.48 7.62 -1.03
C LEU A 90 -1.00 7.83 -1.34
N ILE A 91 -0.26 8.33 -0.37
CA ILE A 91 1.21 8.41 -0.44
C ILE A 91 1.75 7.23 0.38
N LEU A 92 2.40 6.29 -0.31
CA LEU A 92 3.07 5.18 0.32
C LEU A 92 4.37 5.70 0.95
N GLY A 93 4.35 5.81 2.27
CA GLY A 93 5.52 6.11 3.09
C GLY A 93 5.98 4.90 3.89
N ASP A 94 7.04 5.10 4.67
CA ASP A 94 7.59 4.06 5.53
C ASP A 94 6.58 3.56 6.57
N GLU A 95 6.70 2.30 6.92
CA GLU A 95 5.90 1.69 7.97
C GLU A 95 6.25 2.31 9.33
N PRO A 96 5.26 2.78 10.11
CA PRO A 96 5.49 3.26 11.46
C PRO A 96 5.96 2.11 12.36
N THR A 97 6.95 2.38 13.22
CA THR A 97 7.35 1.45 14.27
C THR A 97 6.17 1.20 15.19
N GLU A 98 5.64 -0.04 15.20
CA GLU A 98 4.55 -0.44 16.09
C GLU A 98 4.96 -0.12 17.54
N SER A 99 4.25 0.82 18.17
CA SER A 99 4.49 1.14 19.56
C SER A 99 3.94 -0.02 20.40
N ARG A 100 4.80 -0.99 20.72
CA ARG A 100 4.45 -2.05 21.67
C ARG A 100 4.00 -1.38 22.97
N PRO A 101 2.74 -1.52 23.42
CA PRO A 101 2.32 -0.94 24.68
C PRO A 101 3.23 -1.51 25.77
N ALA A 102 3.80 -0.62 26.59
CA ALA A 102 4.63 -1.02 27.72
C ALA A 102 3.84 -2.03 28.56
N PRO A 103 4.46 -3.14 29.02
CA PRO A 103 3.76 -4.07 29.90
C PRO A 103 3.26 -3.29 31.11
N ALA A 104 1.96 -3.39 31.40
CA ALA A 104 1.37 -2.80 32.58
C ALA A 104 2.16 -3.28 33.80
N ALA A 105 2.78 -2.35 34.51
CA ALA A 105 3.42 -2.65 35.79
C ALA A 105 2.32 -3.16 36.73
N GLY A 106 2.46 -4.42 37.15
CA GLY A 106 1.62 -5.03 38.18
C GLY A 106 2.01 -4.60 39.58
#